data_AF-A0A515CZH2-F1
#
_entry.id   AF-A0A515CZH2-F1
#
_cell.length_a   1.000
_cell.length_b   1.000
_cell.length_c   1.000
_cell.angle_alpha   90.00
_cell.angle_beta   90.00
_cell.angle_gamma   90.00
#
_symmetry.space_group_name_H-M   'P 1'
#
loop_
_entity.id
_entity.type
_entity.pdbx_description
1 polymer ?
#
loop_
_entity_poly.entity_id
_entity_poly.type
_entity_poly.pdbx_seq_one_letter_code
_entity_poly.pdbx_strand_id
1 'polypeptide(L)'
;MPKKPAQSDSTEQNVSFESSLSELENIVTRLESGELPLEDALNEFERGVQLARQGQQKLQQAEQRVQILLNDSADDATLTPFTPDAE
;
A
#
# COMPACT_ATOMS: atom_id res chain seq x y z
N MET A 1 6.62 37.47 20.50
CA MET A 1 5.96 37.41 19.18
C MET A 1 5.07 36.17 19.17
N PRO A 2 3.74 36.29 19.00
CA PRO A 2 2.92 35.14 18.65
C PRO A 2 2.14 35.37 17.35
N LYS A 3 2.16 34.35 16.48
CA LYS A 3 1.16 33.92 15.47
C LYS A 3 1.84 33.49 14.17
N LYS A 4 1.87 32.17 13.91
CA LYS A 4 0.97 31.50 12.95
C LYS A 4 1.50 30.08 12.64
N PRO A 5 0.74 29.00 12.90
CA PRO A 5 1.00 27.73 12.24
C PRO A 5 0.51 27.86 10.79
N ALA A 6 1.37 27.54 9.83
CA ALA A 6 0.97 27.47 8.43
C ALA A 6 0.09 26.22 8.23
N GLN A 7 -1.06 26.45 7.63
CA GLN A 7 -2.13 25.51 7.27
C GLN A 7 -1.67 24.59 6.11
N SER A 8 -2.09 23.32 6.11
CA SER A 8 -3.06 22.73 5.16
C SER A 8 -2.56 22.60 3.72
N ASP A 9 -2.25 21.37 3.31
CA ASP A 9 -2.42 20.76 1.97
C ASP A 9 -1.79 19.35 2.09
N SER A 10 -2.49 18.22 2.04
CA SER A 10 -3.26 17.73 0.89
C SER A 10 -4.44 16.85 1.34
N THR A 11 -5.64 17.40 1.33
CA THR A 11 -6.91 16.65 1.40
C THR A 11 -7.32 16.14 0.02
N GLU A 12 -6.44 15.36 -0.62
CA GLU A 12 -6.77 14.57 -1.81
C GLU A 12 -6.19 13.15 -1.66
N GLN A 13 -7.09 12.22 -1.35
CA GLN A 13 -7.13 10.89 -1.96
C GLN A 13 -5.87 10.02 -1.91
N ASN A 14 -5.11 10.06 -0.81
CA ASN A 14 -4.24 8.94 -0.46
C ASN A 14 -4.91 8.14 0.65
N VAL A 15 -6.02 7.47 0.33
CA VAL A 15 -6.58 6.43 1.19
C VAL A 15 -5.42 5.49 1.53
N SER A 16 -5.04 5.33 2.79
CA SER A 16 -3.92 4.45 3.15
C SER A 16 -4.25 3.00 2.76
N PHE A 17 -3.25 2.14 2.57
CA PHE A 17 -3.52 0.72 2.28
C PHE A 17 -4.45 0.09 3.33
N GLU A 18 -4.16 0.33 4.61
CA GLU A 18 -4.98 -0.11 5.74
C GLU A 18 -6.42 0.41 5.68
N SER A 19 -6.61 1.67 5.29
CA SER A 19 -7.94 2.25 5.15
C SER A 19 -8.72 1.62 3.98
N SER A 20 -8.07 1.35 2.84
CA SER A 20 -8.69 0.67 1.72
C SER A 20 -9.05 -0.78 2.05
N LEU A 21 -8.21 -1.45 2.85
CA LEU A 21 -8.45 -2.81 3.31
C LEU A 21 -9.65 -2.87 4.26
N SER A 22 -9.70 -1.98 5.25
CA SER A 22 -10.83 -1.90 6.18
C SER A 22 -12.14 -1.55 5.46
N GLU A 23 -12.09 -0.65 4.47
CA GLU A 23 -13.27 -0.36 3.64
C GLU A 23 -13.73 -1.62 2.89
N LEU A 24 -12.82 -2.37 2.27
CA LEU A 24 -13.12 -3.62 1.56
C LEU A 24 -13.74 -4.69 2.49
N GLU A 25 -13.22 -4.87 3.70
CA GLU A 25 -13.78 -5.80 4.71
C GLU A 25 -15.23 -5.43 5.07
N ASN A 26 -15.51 -4.13 5.23
CA ASN A 26 -16.85 -3.65 5.52
C ASN A 26 -17.81 -3.88 4.35
N ILE A 27 -17.36 -3.69 3.11
CA ILE A 27 -18.13 -4.00 1.90
C ILE A 27 -18.49 -5.48 1.86
N VAL A 28 -17.50 -6.37 2.06
CA VAL A 28 -17.72 -7.82 2.08
C VAL A 28 -18.74 -8.19 3.14
N THR A 29 -18.59 -7.67 4.36
CA THR A 29 -19.53 -7.90 5.46
C THR A 29 -20.96 -7.49 5.10
N ARG A 30 -21.14 -6.33 4.45
CA ARG A 30 -22.46 -5.87 4.01
C ARG A 30 -23.04 -6.75 2.90
N LEU A 31 -22.23 -7.16 1.93
CA LEU A 31 -22.66 -8.06 0.85
C LEU A 31 -23.08 -9.44 1.39
N GLU A 32 -22.33 -9.98 2.34
CA GLU A 32 -22.61 -11.27 2.98
C GLU A 32 -23.87 -11.25 3.85
N SER A 33 -24.28 -10.08 4.36
CA SER A 33 -25.53 -9.95 5.12
C SER A 33 -26.77 -10.31 4.28
N GLY A 34 -26.71 -10.11 2.97
CA GLY A 34 -27.83 -10.35 2.06
C GLY A 34 -29.02 -9.37 2.22
N GLU A 35 -28.87 -8.32 3.04
CA GLU A 35 -29.95 -7.35 3.31
C GLU A 35 -30.00 -6.20 2.28
N LEU A 36 -29.00 -6.11 1.41
CA LEU A 36 -28.90 -5.04 0.41
C LEU A 36 -29.84 -5.26 -0.78
N PRO A 37 -30.56 -4.22 -1.22
CA PRO A 37 -31.19 -4.21 -2.54
C PRO A 37 -30.19 -4.50 -3.65
N LEU A 38 -30.66 -5.05 -4.78
CA LEU A 38 -29.79 -5.45 -5.90
C LEU A 38 -28.90 -4.32 -6.42
N GLU A 39 -29.45 -3.12 -6.60
CA GLU A 39 -28.69 -1.96 -7.08
C GLU A 39 -27.58 -1.56 -6.11
N ASP A 40 -27.87 -1.56 -4.80
CA ASP A 40 -26.88 -1.26 -3.77
C ASP A 40 -25.80 -2.34 -3.68
N ALA A 41 -26.19 -3.62 -3.80
CA ALA A 41 -25.24 -4.73 -3.83
C ALA A 41 -24.29 -4.64 -5.05
N LEU A 42 -24.78 -4.20 -6.21
CA LEU A 42 -23.93 -3.97 -7.38
C LEU A 42 -22.95 -2.81 -7.16
N ASN A 43 -23.41 -1.69 -6.58
CA ASN A 43 -22.55 -0.56 -6.25
C ASN A 43 -21.44 -0.93 -5.26
N GLU A 44 -21.81 -1.66 -4.20
CA GLU A 44 -20.89 -2.20 -3.20
C GLU A 44 -19.86 -3.15 -3.84
N PHE A 45 -20.31 -4.04 -4.73
CA PHE A 45 -19.42 -4.94 -5.46
C PHE A 45 -18.42 -4.18 -6.35
N GLU A 46 -18.88 -3.21 -7.14
CA GLU A 46 -18.00 -2.39 -7.99
C GLU A 46 -16.94 -1.66 -7.16
N ARG A 47 -17.36 -1.07 -6.03
CA ARG A 47 -16.45 -0.41 -5.10
C ARG A 47 -15.43 -1.39 -4.52
N GLY A 48 -15.87 -2.58 -4.11
CA GLY A 48 -15.00 -3.64 -3.60
C GLY A 48 -13.94 -4.06 -4.64
N VAL A 49 -14.34 -4.23 -5.90
CA VAL A 49 -13.40 -4.54 -7.00
C VAL A 49 -12.39 -3.41 -7.20
N GLN A 50 -12.82 -2.14 -7.12
CA GLN A 50 -11.92 -1.01 -7.24
C GLN A 50 -10.87 -0.99 -6.12
N LEU A 51 -11.29 -1.19 -4.86
CA LEU A 51 -10.40 -1.22 -3.71
C LEU A 51 -9.41 -2.38 -3.78
N ALA A 52 -9.86 -3.57 -4.18
CA ALA A 52 -9.00 -4.74 -4.35
C ALA A 52 -7.88 -4.48 -5.38
N ARG A 53 -8.23 -3.88 -6.53
CA ARG A 53 -7.26 -3.50 -7.57
C ARG A 53 -6.24 -2.47 -7.06
N GLN A 54 -6.70 -1.46 -6.33
CA GLN A 54 -5.82 -0.45 -5.73
C GLN A 54 -4.87 -1.07 -4.70
N GLY A 55 -5.37 -1.96 -3.85
CA GLY A 55 -4.56 -2.69 -2.87
C GLY A 55 -3.47 -3.51 -3.55
N GLN A 56 -3.82 -4.26 -4.59
CA GLN A 56 -2.87 -5.06 -5.36
C GLN A 56 -1.76 -4.20 -6.00
N GLN A 57 -2.12 -3.05 -6.58
CA GLN A 57 -1.15 -2.12 -7.15
C GLN A 57 -0.17 -1.57 -6.10
N LYS A 58 -0.66 -1.23 -4.91
CA LYS A 58 0.22 -0.77 -3.81
C LYS A 58 1.16 -1.85 -3.33
N LEU A 59 0.69 -3.09 -3.22
CA LEU A 59 1.53 -4.23 -2.84
C LEU A 59 2.63 -4.48 -3.88
N GLN A 60 2.29 -4.42 -5.18
CA GLN A 60 3.28 -4.55 -6.26
C GLN A 60 4.35 -3.45 -6.20
N GLN A 61 3.95 -2.20 -5.95
CA GLN A 61 4.89 -1.09 -5.80
C GLN A 61 5.81 -1.28 -4.58
N ALA A 62 5.26 -1.76 -3.46
CA ALA A 62 6.03 -2.05 -2.26
C ALA A 62 7.04 -3.19 -2.51
N GLU A 63 6.61 -4.28 -3.15
CA GLU A 63 7.47 -5.40 -3.54
C GLU A 63 8.62 -4.95 -4.44
N GLN A 64 8.31 -4.17 -5.48
CA GLN A 64 9.33 -3.61 -6.38
C GLN A 64 10.36 -2.76 -5.62
N ARG A 65 9.90 -1.94 -4.68
CA ARG A 65 10.79 -1.10 -3.86
C ARG A 65 11.69 -1.93 -2.97
N VAL A 66 11.18 -3.01 -2.36
CA VAL A 66 11.98 -3.95 -1.57
C VAL A 66 13.04 -4.63 -2.44
N GLN A 67 12.67 -5.07 -3.65
CA GLN A 67 13.60 -5.71 -4.57
C GLN A 67 14.74 -4.79 -5.00
N ILE A 68 14.45 -3.51 -5.29
CA ILE A 68 15.48 -2.52 -5.61
C ILE A 68 16.44 -2.36 -4.43
N LEU A 69 15.94 -2.19 -3.21
CA LEU A 69 16.79 -2.02 -2.02
C LEU A 69 17.68 -3.23 -1.75
N LEU A 70 17.18 -4.45 -1.99
CA LEU A 70 17.96 -5.69 -1.85
C LEU A 70 19.05 -5.81 -2.92
N ASN A 71 18.76 -5.42 -4.16
CA ASN A 71 19.74 -5.45 -5.26
C ASN A 71 20.81 -4.36 -5.09
N ASP A 72 20.43 -3.14 -4.68
CA ASP A 72 21.39 -2.07 -4.37
C ASP A 72 22.30 -2.47 -3.20
N SER A 73 21.77 -3.21 -2.22
CA SER A 73 22.57 -3.74 -1.10
C SER A 73 23.56 -4.84 -1.53
N ALA A 74 23.30 -5.52 -2.66
CA ALA A 74 24.19 -6.56 -3.20
C ALA A 74 25.32 -5.97 -4.03
N ASP A 75 25.09 -4.86 -4.74
CA ASP A 75 26.12 -4.17 -5.53
C ASP A 75 27.09 -3.33 -4.68
N ASP A 76 26.67 -2.88 -3.48
CA ASP A 76 27.55 -2.15 -2.54
C ASP A 76 28.38 -3.08 -1.62
N ALA A 77 28.20 -4.40 -1.75
CA ALA A 77 29.09 -5.39 -1.16
C ALA A 77 30.38 -5.46 -2.00
N THR A 78 31.22 -4.44 -1.85
CA THR A 78 32.60 -4.48 -2.38
C THR A 78 33.29 -5.76 -1.89
N LEU A 79 33.50 -6.69 -2.82
CA LEU A 79 34.25 -7.91 -2.57
C LEU A 79 35.70 -7.49 -2.27
N THR A 80 36.03 -7.31 -0.99
CA THR A 80 37.42 -7.22 -0.58
C THR A 80 38.07 -8.56 -0.89
N PRO A 81 39.18 -8.59 -1.66
CA PRO A 81 39.93 -9.81 -1.89
C PRO A 81 40.25 -10.44 -0.54
N PHE A 82 39.86 -11.69 -0.34
CA PHE A 82 40.32 -12.46 0.82
C PHE A 82 41.83 -12.65 0.66
N THR A 83 42.62 -11.89 1.41
CA THR A 83 44.04 -12.16 1.61
C THR A 83 44.14 -13.22 2.69
N PRO A 84 44.42 -14.49 2.38
CA PRO A 84 44.89 -15.41 3.41
C PRO A 84 46.19 -14.82 3.95
N ASP A 85 46.28 -14.69 5.27
CA ASP A 85 47.51 -14.28 5.94
C ASP A 85 48.68 -15.08 5.36
N ALA A 86 49.68 -14.36 4.87
CA ALA A 86 50.91 -14.94 4.37
C ALA A 86 51.63 -15.63 5.54
N GLU A 87 51.71 -16.96 5.49
CA GLU A 87 52.76 -17.73 6.20
C GLU A 87 54.11 -17.58 5.49
#